data_AF-A0A7C7AEC6-F1
#
_entry.id   AF-A0A7C7AEC6-F1
#
_cell.length_a   1.000
_cell.length_b   1.000
_cell.length_c   1.000
_cell.angle_alpha   90.00
_cell.angle_beta   90.00
_cell.angle_gamma   90.00
#
_symmetry.space_group_name_H-M   'P 1'
#
loop_
_entity.id
_entity.type
_entity.pdbx_description
1 polymer ?
#
loop_
_entity_poly.entity_id
_entity_poly.type
_entity_poly.pdbx_seq_one_letter_code
_entity_poly.pdbx_strand_id
1 'polypeptide(L)' 'MKAKNKAKLRREIPLYIMLLPAVIIMLIYSYGPMVGNVIAFQRFLPGKGLFGSQYVGLENFLYMFKIPGFWNVIYNTVSI' A
#
# COMPACT_ATOMS: atom_id res chain seq x y z
N MET A 1 33.08 14.07 -21.53
CA MET A 1 32.78 14.06 -20.08
C MET A 1 31.74 12.99 -19.65
N LYS A 2 31.51 11.88 -20.38
CA LYS A 2 30.49 10.84 -20.05
C LYS A 2 31.06 9.51 -19.48
N ALA A 3 32.37 9.27 -19.59
CA ALA A 3 32.98 7.97 -19.25
C ALA A 3 33.21 7.75 -17.73
N LYS A 4 33.26 8.81 -16.92
CA LYS A 4 33.47 8.70 -15.45
C LYS A 4 32.28 8.09 -14.70
N ASN A 5 31.06 8.15 -15.25
CA ASN A 5 29.86 7.68 -14.55
C ASN A 5 29.73 6.15 -14.49
N LYS A 6 30.16 5.41 -15.52
CA LYS A 6 30.08 3.94 -15.50
C LYS A 6 31.06 3.31 -14.51
N ALA A 7 32.26 3.86 -14.37
CA ALA A 7 33.25 3.42 -13.40
C ALA A 7 32.82 3.71 -11.96
N LYS A 8 32.18 4.87 -11.72
CA LYS A 8 31.59 5.21 -10.42
C LYS A 8 30.45 4.25 -10.06
N LEU A 9 29.52 4.00 -10.99
CA LEU A 9 28.41 3.07 -10.77
C LEU A 9 28.89 1.67 -10.41
N ARG A 10 29.90 1.13 -11.11
CA ARG A 10 30.50 -0.18 -10.80
C ARG A 10 31.11 -0.26 -9.39
N ARG A 11 31.64 0.84 -8.88
CA ARG A 11 32.21 0.92 -7.53
C ARG A 11 31.12 1.00 -6.45
N GLU A 12 29.92 1.48 -6.79
CA GLU A 12 28.80 1.62 -5.84
C GLU A 12 27.82 0.42 -5.88
N ILE A 13 27.91 -0.46 -6.89
CA ILE A 13 27.13 -1.72 -6.97
C ILE A 13 27.16 -2.53 -5.66
N PRO A 14 28.30 -2.73 -4.96
CA PRO A 14 28.31 -3.43 -3.69
C PRO A 14 27.44 -2.78 -2.61
N LEU A 15 27.37 -1.44 -2.58
CA LEU A 15 26.52 -0.69 -1.64
C LEU A 15 25.03 -0.92 -1.96
N TYR A 16 24.66 -0.93 -3.24
CA TYR A 16 23.30 -1.26 -3.67
C TYR A 16 22.92 -2.70 -3.34
N ILE A 17 23.85 -3.65 -3.47
CA ILE A 17 23.62 -5.06 -3.09
C ILE A 17 23.39 -5.21 -1.58
N MET A 18 24.10 -4.45 -0.75
CA MET A 18 23.90 -4.44 0.70
C MET A 18 22.53 -3.84 1.10
N LEU A 19 22.03 -2.87 0.35
CA LEU A 19 20.72 -2.25 0.57
C LEU A 19 19.56 -3.14 0.06
N LEU A 20 19.81 -3.91 -1.00
CA LEU A 20 18.86 -4.77 -1.68
C LEU A 20 18.00 -5.65 -0.74
N PRO A 21 18.57 -6.41 0.22
CA PRO A 21 17.77 -7.24 1.13
C PRO A 21 16.81 -6.42 2.00
N ALA A 22 17.23 -5.26 2.50
CA ALA A 22 16.36 -4.38 3.30
C ALA A 22 15.20 -3.83 2.46
N VAL A 23 15.45 -3.45 1.21
CA VAL A 23 14.42 -2.98 0.30
C VAL A 23 13.45 -4.09 -0.07
N ILE A 24 13.93 -5.31 -0.35
CA ILE A 24 13.06 -6.46 -0.65
C ILE A 24 12.11 -6.72 0.53
N ILE A 25 12.63 -6.76 1.75
CA ILE A 25 11.82 -6.98 2.95
C ILE A 25 10.78 -5.85 3.08
N MET A 26 11.17 -4.59 2.93
CA MET A 26 10.24 -3.46 2.94
C MET A 26 9.15 -3.61 1.86
N LEU A 27 9.52 -3.99 0.64
CA LEU A 27 8.56 -4.16 -0.45
C LEU A 27 7.56 -5.28 -0.15
N ILE A 28 8.02 -6.42 0.38
CA ILE A 28 7.14 -7.56 0.68
C ILE A 28 6.20 -7.23 1.85
N TYR A 29 6.73 -6.67 2.93
CA TYR A 29 5.96 -6.50 4.18
C TYR A 29 5.24 -5.17 4.28
N SER A 30 5.74 -4.10 3.65
CA SER A 30 5.08 -2.78 3.69
C SER A 30 4.26 -2.51 2.44
N TYR A 31 4.79 -2.80 1.24
CA TYR A 31 4.08 -2.51 -0.02
C TYR A 31 3.20 -3.67 -0.50
N GLY A 32 3.57 -4.92 -0.20
CA GLY A 32 2.77 -6.10 -0.51
C GLY A 32 1.34 -6.00 0.05
N PRO A 33 1.15 -5.75 1.36
CA PRO A 33 -0.17 -5.60 1.96
C PRO A 33 -0.98 -4.44 1.38
N MET A 34 -0.33 -3.36 0.90
CA MET A 34 -1.03 -2.22 0.31
C MET A 34 -1.80 -2.59 -0.95
N VAL A 35 -1.42 -3.64 -1.67
CA VAL A 35 -2.22 -4.18 -2.79
C VAL A 35 -3.60 -4.63 -2.32
N GLY A 36 -3.71 -5.08 -1.06
CA GLY A 36 -4.98 -5.42 -0.42
C GLY A 36 -5.92 -4.23 -0.20
N ASN A 37 -5.47 -2.98 -0.33
CA ASN A 37 -6.34 -1.81 -0.21
C ASN A 37 -7.41 -1.76 -1.31
N VAL A 38 -7.22 -2.48 -2.41
CA VAL A 38 -8.24 -2.66 -3.46
C VAL A 38 -9.52 -3.30 -2.89
N ILE A 39 -9.43 -4.05 -1.78
CA ILE A 39 -10.56 -4.65 -1.08
C ILE A 39 -11.62 -3.61 -0.68
N ALA A 40 -11.19 -2.39 -0.33
CA ALA A 40 -12.11 -1.32 0.07
C ALA A 40 -13.06 -0.89 -1.07
N PHE A 41 -12.71 -1.16 -2.33
CA PHE A 41 -13.49 -0.78 -3.51
C PHE A 41 -14.33 -1.93 -4.08
N GLN A 42 -14.29 -3.10 -3.45
CA GLN A 42 -15.04 -4.27 -3.87
C GLN A 42 -15.97 -4.75 -2.76
N ARG A 43 -17.03 -5.44 -3.14
CA ARG A 43 -17.89 -6.15 -2.21
C ARG A 43 -17.22 -7.48 -1.84
N PHE A 44 -16.24 -7.38 -0.94
CA PHE A 44 -15.35 -8.49 -0.60
C PHE A 44 -16.08 -9.69 -0.02
N LEU A 45 -15.92 -10.85 -0.66
CA LEU A 45 -16.42 -12.13 -0.20
C LEU A 45 -15.20 -13.04 0.07
N PRO A 46 -14.90 -13.40 1.32
CA PRO A 46 -13.72 -14.21 1.67
C PRO A 46 -13.62 -15.52 0.87
N GLY A 47 -14.75 -16.15 0.55
CA GLY A 47 -14.81 -17.38 -0.23
C GLY A 47 -14.45 -17.23 -1.73
N LYS A 48 -14.40 -16.00 -2.27
CA LYS A 48 -14.04 -15.75 -3.69
C LYS A 48 -12.61 -15.23 -3.86
N GLY A 49 -11.84 -15.11 -2.78
CA GLY A 49 -10.48 -14.56 -2.81
C GLY A 49 -10.41 -13.06 -3.09
N LEU A 50 -9.18 -12.55 -3.23
CA LEU A 50 -8.91 -11.11 -3.36
C LEU A 50 -9.41 -10.49 -4.67
N PHE A 51 -9.48 -11.26 -5.76
CA PHE A 51 -9.81 -10.77 -7.11
C PHE A 51 -11.16 -11.28 -7.65
N GLY A 52 -11.86 -12.15 -6.92
CA GLY A 52 -13.15 -12.72 -7.36
C GLY A 52 -14.39 -11.94 -6.89
N SER A 53 -14.18 -10.81 -6.21
CA SER A 53 -15.25 -10.00 -5.63
C SER A 53 -15.68 -8.89 -6.61
N GLN A 54 -16.98 -8.54 -6.59
CA GLN A 54 -17.51 -7.52 -7.49
C GLN A 54 -16.97 -6.13 -7.11
N TYR A 55 -16.43 -5.40 -8.07
CA TYR A 55 -16.00 -4.01 -7.88
C TYR A 55 -17.23 -3.09 -7.73
N VAL A 56 -17.32 -2.37 -6.62
CA VAL A 56 -18.44 -1.48 -6.26
C VAL A 56 -18.02 -0.02 -6.12
N GLY A 57 -16.75 0.30 -6.37
CA GLY A 57 -16.22 1.65 -6.32
C GLY A 57 -16.30 2.24 -4.91
N LEU A 58 -17.01 3.36 -4.74
CA LEU A 58 -17.07 4.12 -3.49
C LEU A 58 -18.25 3.75 -2.58
N GLU A 59 -19.03 2.72 -2.92
CA GLU A 59 -20.23 2.34 -2.16
C GLU A 59 -19.92 2.05 -0.68
N ASN A 60 -18.83 1.33 -0.40
CA ASN A 60 -18.38 1.02 0.95
C ASN A 60 -18.05 2.28 1.77
N PHE A 61 -17.48 3.30 1.13
CA PHE A 61 -17.14 4.57 1.79
C PHE A 61 -18.40 5.38 2.11
N LEU A 62 -19.33 5.48 1.16
CA LEU A 62 -20.62 6.12 1.37
C LEU A 62 -21.42 5.44 2.48
N TYR A 63 -21.36 4.11 2.55
CA TYR A 63 -21.95 3.35 3.65
C TYR A 63 -21.30 3.74 4.99
N MET A 64 -19.97 3.73 5.09
CA MET A 64 -19.26 4.14 6.31
C MET A 64 -19.64 5.56 6.77
N PHE A 65 -19.73 6.51 5.85
CA PHE A 65 -20.10 7.90 6.18
C PHE A 65 -21.55 8.05 6.68
N LYS A 66 -22.43 7.10 6.35
CA LYS A 66 -23.82 7.07 6.81
C LYS A 66 -23.98 6.35 8.16
N ILE A 67 -22.95 5.69 8.68
CA ILE A 67 -23.02 5.01 9.98
C ILE A 67 -23.18 6.05 11.09
N PRO A 68 -24.18 5.89 11.99
CA PRO A 68 -24.36 6.80 13.11
C PRO A 68 -23.11 6.80 14.00
N GLY A 69 -22.57 7.98 14.26
CA GLY A 69 -21.38 8.16 15.09
C GLY A 69 -20.04 8.14 14.34
N PHE A 70 -20.02 7.88 13.03
CA PHE A 70 -18.77 7.93 12.24
C PHE A 70 -18.01 9.26 12.41
N TRP A 71 -18.71 10.38 12.25
CA TRP A 71 -18.12 11.71 12.40
C TRP A 71 -17.71 12.03 13.84
N ASN A 72 -18.43 11.49 14.82
CA ASN A 72 -18.08 11.66 16.23
C ASN A 72 -16.75 10.97 16.53
N VAL A 73 -16.53 9.76 15.99
CA VAL A 73 -15.26 9.04 16.14
C VAL A 73 -14.12 9.83 15.51
N ILE A 74 -14.30 10.33 14.28
CA ILE A 74 -13.28 11.17 13.63
C ILE A 74 -12.94 12.40 14.47
N TYR A 75 -13.96 13.14 14.90
CA TYR A 75 -13.78 14.34 15.69
C TYR A 75 -13.03 14.05 17.00
N ASN A 76 -13.40 12.97 17.69
CA ASN A 76 -12.72 12.54 18.91
C ASN A 76 -11.26 12.16 18.66
N THR A 77 -10.94 11.48 17.55
CA THR A 77 -9.55 11.12 17.21
C THR A 77 -8.70 12.33 16.84
N VAL A 78 -9.26 13.34 16.16
CA VAL A 78 -8.52 14.56 15.78
C VAL A 78 -8.37 15.52 16.95
N SER A 79 -9.31 15.53 17.89
CA SER A 79 -9.30 16.40 19.07
C SER A 79 -8.45 15.87 20.23
N ILE A 80 -8.07 14.58 20.21
CA ILE A 80 -7.12 13.96 21.15
C ILE A 80 -5.69 14.36 20.78
#